data_AF-A0A6N2E925-F1
#
_entry.id   AF-A0A6N2E925-F1
#
_cell.length_a   1.000
_cell.length_b   1.000
_cell.length_c   1.000
_cell.angle_alpha   90.00
_cell.angle_beta   90.00
_cell.angle_gamma   90.00
#
_symmetry.space_group_name_H-M   'P 1'
#
loop_
_entity.id
_entity.type
_entity.pdbx_description
1 polymer ?
#
loop_
_entity_poly.entity_id
_entity_poly.type
_entity_poly.pdbx_seq_one_letter_code
_entity_poly.pdbx_strand_id
1 'polypeptide(L)'
;MRRAYALIVVLLLVLTSSVLTATMLDRLGAQSLAYGRTVDQYQHHHGKASLEEVVGAWLRSLGNLNIADMLVDDGHVFSLTLADRSTARVYLADGQGSVLSRFVGLSAENRRDAPQIYRALENLVGPENAPRFSREIGPMAVGVRGATREAIAAALSGVIPAPSFDPLAVADAILAEAADGSISSGDITRTARDRGVPQEQLALVNRVLSANTTVWRLRVELYSPSTPVSAPRLTNAYEGYAMSGRVAGTGTTRYQIVQFRAVEDAPGR
;
A
#
# COMPACT_ATOMS: atom_id res chain seq x y z
N MET A 1 -62.59 -36.85 -36.48
CA MET A 1 -61.48 -36.02 -37.00
C MET A 1 -61.30 -34.69 -36.25
N ARG A 2 -62.33 -33.92 -35.89
CA ARG A 2 -62.17 -32.62 -35.17
C ARG A 2 -61.43 -32.68 -33.82
N ARG A 3 -61.52 -33.79 -33.07
CA ARG A 3 -60.86 -33.96 -31.76
C ARG A 3 -59.34 -34.15 -31.86
N ALA A 4 -58.83 -34.72 -32.95
CA ALA A 4 -57.39 -34.94 -33.14
C ALA A 4 -56.64 -33.63 -33.43
N TYR A 5 -57.27 -32.71 -34.17
CA TYR A 5 -56.70 -31.39 -34.47
C TYR A 5 -56.55 -30.53 -33.22
N ALA A 6 -57.55 -30.55 -32.33
CA ALA A 6 -57.50 -29.82 -31.06
C ALA A 6 -56.35 -30.28 -30.16
N LEU A 7 -56.09 -31.59 -30.08
CA LEU A 7 -54.99 -32.14 -29.28
C LEU A 7 -53.62 -31.64 -29.75
N ILE A 8 -53.37 -31.65 -31.06
CA ILE A 8 -52.10 -31.20 -31.65
C ILE A 8 -51.89 -29.71 -31.40
N VAL A 9 -52.93 -28.88 -31.55
CA VAL A 9 -52.85 -27.45 -31.27
C VAL A 9 -52.52 -27.18 -29.80
N VAL A 10 -53.14 -27.91 -28.86
CA VAL A 10 -52.83 -27.78 -27.43
C VAL A 10 -51.39 -28.17 -27.14
N LEU A 11 -50.89 -29.27 -27.72
CA LEU A 11 -49.50 -29.70 -27.54
C LEU A 11 -48.50 -28.65 -28.05
N LEU A 12 -48.76 -28.04 -29.21
CA LEU A 12 -47.92 -26.96 -29.75
C LEU A 12 -47.95 -25.72 -28.85
N LEU A 13 -49.12 -25.36 -28.30
CA LEU A 13 -49.24 -24.24 -27.37
C LEU A 13 -48.49 -24.50 -26.05
N VAL A 14 -48.56 -25.72 -25.51
CA VAL A 14 -47.81 -26.08 -24.31
C VAL A 14 -46.30 -26.06 -24.57
N LEU A 15 -45.84 -26.60 -25.71
CA LEU A 15 -44.43 -26.60 -26.08
C LEU A 15 -43.90 -25.17 -26.23
N THR A 16 -44.59 -24.32 -26.98
CA THR A 16 -44.20 -22.91 -27.17
C THR A 16 -44.23 -22.13 -25.85
N SER A 17 -45.22 -22.36 -25.00
CA SER A 17 -45.29 -21.76 -23.65
C SER A 17 -44.13 -22.20 -22.75
N SER A 18 -43.74 -23.47 -22.79
CA SER A 18 -42.60 -23.97 -22.01
C SER A 18 -41.27 -23.35 -22.45
N VAL A 19 -41.05 -23.20 -23.78
CA VAL A 19 -39.84 -22.57 -24.32
C VAL A 19 -39.78 -21.09 -23.94
N LEU A 20 -40.91 -20.38 -24.04
CA LEU A 20 -41.00 -18.97 -23.60
C LEU A 20 -40.71 -18.82 -22.09
N THR A 21 -41.24 -19.72 -21.26
CA THR A 21 -41.00 -19.70 -19.82
C THR A 21 -39.52 -19.97 -19.50
N ALA A 22 -38.91 -20.97 -20.14
CA ALA A 22 -37.49 -21.28 -19.96
C ALA A 22 -36.59 -20.10 -20.35
N THR A 23 -36.83 -19.48 -21.51
CA THR A 23 -36.04 -18.32 -21.96
C THR A 23 -36.21 -17.09 -21.07
N MET A 24 -37.41 -16.87 -20.49
CA MET A 24 -37.61 -15.82 -19.48
C MET A 24 -36.85 -16.09 -18.19
N LEU A 25 -36.84 -17.34 -17.70
CA LEU A 25 -36.07 -17.72 -16.50
C LEU A 25 -34.57 -17.53 -16.71
N ASP A 26 -34.03 -17.94 -17.87
CA ASP A 26 -32.62 -17.72 -18.21
C ASP A 26 -32.27 -16.23 -18.26
N ARG A 27 -33.17 -15.41 -18.84
CA ARG A 27 -33.01 -13.96 -18.88
C ARG A 27 -33.01 -13.34 -17.48
N LEU A 28 -33.92 -13.77 -16.60
CA LEU A 28 -33.98 -13.31 -15.21
C LEU A 28 -32.70 -13.69 -14.44
N GLY A 29 -32.19 -14.91 -14.64
CA GLY A 29 -30.91 -15.34 -14.06
C GLY A 29 -29.73 -14.48 -14.52
N ALA A 30 -29.62 -14.24 -15.82
CA ALA A 30 -28.57 -13.37 -16.37
C ALA A 30 -28.67 -11.93 -15.87
N GLN A 31 -29.89 -11.38 -15.77
CA GLN A 31 -30.13 -10.03 -15.24
C GLN A 31 -29.80 -9.92 -13.75
N SER A 32 -30.16 -10.92 -12.94
CA SER A 32 -29.82 -10.95 -11.52
C SER A 32 -28.32 -10.98 -11.29
N LEU A 33 -27.57 -11.76 -12.08
CA LEU A 33 -26.11 -11.80 -12.01
C LEU A 33 -25.46 -10.49 -12.45
N ALA A 34 -25.98 -9.88 -13.53
CA ALA A 34 -25.50 -8.58 -14.00
C ALA A 34 -25.73 -7.49 -12.95
N TYR A 35 -26.93 -7.44 -12.35
CA TYR A 35 -27.26 -6.48 -11.31
C TYR A 35 -26.39 -6.68 -10.06
N GLY A 36 -26.18 -7.93 -9.63
CA GLY A 36 -25.26 -8.25 -8.53
C GLY A 36 -23.86 -7.68 -8.75
N ARG A 37 -23.28 -7.90 -9.95
CA ARG A 37 -21.96 -7.33 -10.30
C ARG A 37 -21.94 -5.79 -10.30
N THR A 38 -23.01 -5.15 -10.78
CA THR A 38 -23.11 -3.68 -10.76
C THR A 38 -23.17 -3.14 -9.33
N VAL A 39 -23.94 -3.79 -8.46
CA VAL A 39 -24.01 -3.43 -7.03
C VAL A 39 -22.65 -3.65 -6.36
N ASP A 40 -21.99 -4.78 -6.60
CA ASP A 40 -20.67 -5.08 -6.05
C ASP A 40 -19.62 -4.05 -6.51
N GLN A 41 -19.62 -3.70 -7.81
CA GLN A 41 -18.72 -2.69 -8.36
C GLN A 41 -19.00 -1.30 -7.77
N TYR A 42 -20.27 -0.94 -7.62
CA TYR A 42 -20.69 0.34 -7.02
C TYR A 42 -20.27 0.42 -5.54
N GLN A 43 -20.55 -0.62 -4.76
CA GLN A 43 -20.16 -0.71 -3.36
C GLN A 43 -18.64 -0.65 -3.20
N HIS A 44 -17.90 -1.32 -4.09
CA HIS A 44 -16.44 -1.31 -4.06
C HIS A 44 -15.88 0.08 -4.37
N HIS A 45 -16.40 0.76 -5.39
CA HIS A 45 -15.94 2.09 -5.80
C HIS A 45 -16.26 3.16 -4.75
N HIS A 46 -17.50 3.20 -4.26
CA HIS A 46 -17.91 4.17 -3.25
C HIS A 46 -17.34 3.87 -1.87
N GLY A 47 -17.26 2.60 -1.48
CA GLY A 47 -16.62 2.19 -0.23
C GLY A 47 -15.16 2.64 -0.18
N LYS A 48 -14.42 2.45 -1.28
CA LYS A 48 -13.05 2.96 -1.40
C LYS A 48 -12.98 4.49 -1.23
N ALA A 49 -13.80 5.25 -1.95
CA ALA A 49 -13.79 6.71 -1.90
C ALA A 49 -14.15 7.25 -0.51
N SER A 50 -15.15 6.66 0.15
CA SER A 50 -15.53 7.03 1.52
C SER A 50 -14.43 6.71 2.53
N LEU A 51 -13.76 5.55 2.42
CA LEU A 51 -12.64 5.21 3.29
C LEU A 51 -11.45 6.15 3.06
N GLU A 52 -11.14 6.49 1.81
CA GLU A 52 -10.11 7.46 1.45
C GLU A 52 -10.41 8.85 2.03
N GLU A 53 -11.68 9.29 1.96
CA GLU A 53 -12.10 10.56 2.54
C GLU A 53 -11.96 10.59 4.06
N VAL A 54 -12.41 9.54 4.76
CA VAL A 54 -12.32 9.45 6.22
C VAL A 54 -10.86 9.40 6.67
N VAL A 55 -10.04 8.54 6.06
CA VAL A 55 -8.61 8.46 6.38
C VAL A 55 -7.92 9.79 6.06
N GLY A 56 -8.26 10.42 4.93
CA GLY A 56 -7.74 11.72 4.56
C GLY A 56 -8.13 12.82 5.55
N ALA A 57 -9.36 12.81 6.06
CA ALA A 57 -9.83 13.75 7.08
C ALA A 57 -9.11 13.54 8.41
N TRP A 58 -8.95 12.28 8.83
CA TRP A 58 -8.19 11.92 10.04
C TRP A 58 -6.71 12.35 9.92
N LEU A 59 -6.05 12.06 8.80
CA LEU A 59 -4.67 12.50 8.53
C LEU A 59 -4.51 14.02 8.59
N ARG A 60 -5.51 14.78 8.09
CA ARG A 60 -5.51 16.25 8.20
C ARG A 60 -5.72 16.74 9.64
N SER A 61 -6.42 15.97 10.47
CA SER A 61 -6.68 16.33 11.87
C SER A 61 -5.44 16.20 12.77
N LEU A 62 -4.43 15.44 12.36
CA LEU A 62 -3.19 15.26 13.12
C LEU A 62 -2.36 16.54 13.25
N GLY A 63 -2.51 17.49 12.32
CA GLY A 63 -1.78 18.76 12.33
C GLY A 63 -0.26 18.54 12.35
N ASN A 64 0.38 18.91 13.46
CA ASN A 64 1.84 18.81 13.64
C ASN A 64 2.28 17.57 14.42
N LEU A 65 1.36 16.67 14.77
CA LEU A 65 1.73 15.42 15.44
C LEU A 65 2.53 14.53 14.49
N ASN A 66 3.60 13.95 15.02
CA ASN A 66 4.41 12.99 14.29
C ASN A 66 3.70 11.63 14.32
N ILE A 67 3.26 11.14 13.15
CA ILE A 67 2.64 9.82 13.00
C ILE A 67 3.50 8.73 13.64
N ALA A 68 4.83 8.85 13.55
CA ALA A 68 5.76 7.86 14.07
C ALA A 68 5.67 7.66 15.59
N ASP A 69 5.16 8.67 16.31
CA ASP A 69 4.97 8.64 17.77
C ASP A 69 3.57 8.12 18.15
N MET A 70 2.67 8.01 17.17
CA MET A 70 1.30 7.50 17.34
C MET A 70 1.16 6.02 16.98
N LEU A 71 2.14 5.44 16.30
CA LEU A 71 2.10 4.04 15.90
C LEU A 71 2.36 3.12 17.10
N VAL A 72 1.40 2.25 17.37
CA VAL A 72 1.55 1.10 18.26
C VAL A 72 2.26 -0.03 17.51
N ASP A 73 2.75 -1.05 18.21
CA ASP A 73 3.58 -2.15 17.68
C ASP A 73 3.03 -2.83 16.41
N ASP A 74 1.71 -2.94 16.26
CA ASP A 74 1.07 -3.59 15.10
C ASP A 74 0.73 -2.62 13.96
N GLY A 75 1.07 -1.33 14.11
CA GLY A 75 0.73 -0.27 13.18
C GLY A 75 -0.76 0.07 13.14
N HIS A 76 -1.59 -0.47 14.03
CA HIS A 76 -3.00 -0.10 14.13
C HIS A 76 -3.12 1.33 14.64
N VAL A 77 -4.01 2.09 14.01
CA VAL A 77 -4.17 3.51 14.29
C VAL A 77 -5.55 3.79 14.85
N PHE A 78 -6.60 3.35 14.15
CA PHE A 78 -7.97 3.49 14.62
C PHE A 78 -8.89 2.48 13.93
N SER A 79 -10.09 2.34 14.49
CA SER A 79 -11.17 1.55 13.91
C SER A 79 -12.41 2.41 13.74
N LEU A 80 -13.08 2.24 12.59
CA LEU A 80 -14.33 2.91 12.27
C LEU A 80 -15.44 1.86 12.14
N THR A 81 -16.53 2.04 12.88
CA THR A 81 -17.76 1.26 12.68
C THR A 81 -18.63 1.96 11.65
N LEU A 82 -18.97 1.27 10.57
CA LEU A 82 -19.82 1.79 9.51
C LEU A 82 -21.32 1.62 9.86
N ALA A 83 -22.20 2.26 9.08
CA ALA A 83 -23.65 2.23 9.31
C ALA A 83 -24.25 0.82 9.26
N ASP A 84 -23.65 -0.08 8.48
CA ASP A 84 -24.03 -1.49 8.37
C ASP A 84 -23.43 -2.37 9.49
N ARG A 85 -22.76 -1.75 10.47
CA ARG A 85 -22.01 -2.40 11.58
C ARG A 85 -20.76 -3.15 11.15
N SER A 86 -20.34 -3.05 9.88
CA SER A 86 -19.01 -3.50 9.48
C SER A 86 -17.95 -2.62 10.14
N THR A 87 -16.73 -3.14 10.29
CA THR A 87 -15.63 -2.42 10.94
C THR A 87 -14.47 -2.25 9.98
N ALA A 88 -14.09 -1.01 9.69
CA ALA A 88 -12.86 -0.69 8.99
C ALA A 88 -11.72 -0.48 10.01
N ARG A 89 -10.66 -1.28 9.93
CA ARG A 89 -9.43 -1.11 10.72
C ARG A 89 -8.37 -0.46 9.86
N VAL A 90 -7.78 0.62 10.36
CA VAL A 90 -6.78 1.40 9.65
C VAL A 90 -5.42 1.15 10.27
N TYR A 91 -4.47 0.78 9.41
CA TYR A 91 -3.09 0.50 9.75
C TYR A 91 -2.17 1.43 8.97
N LEU A 92 -1.10 1.86 9.62
CA LEU A 92 -0.03 2.63 9.02
C LEU A 92 1.32 1.96 9.30
N ALA A 93 2.18 1.97 8.31
CA ALA A 93 3.55 1.53 8.42
C ALA A 93 4.48 2.51 7.68
N ASP A 94 5.78 2.43 7.97
CA ASP A 94 6.76 3.17 7.18
C ASP A 94 6.73 2.70 5.73
N GLY A 95 6.37 3.60 4.81
CA GLY A 95 6.31 3.35 3.37
C GLY A 95 7.56 3.77 2.63
N GLN A 96 8.57 4.30 3.32
CA GLN A 96 9.83 4.80 2.77
C GLN A 96 11.00 3.82 2.99
N GLY A 97 10.81 2.72 3.71
CA GLY A 97 11.84 1.69 3.96
C GLY A 97 12.32 0.89 2.74
N SER A 98 11.70 1.09 1.58
CA SER A 98 12.04 0.39 0.33
C SER A 98 12.69 1.33 -0.70
N VAL A 99 13.44 0.76 -1.65
CA VAL A 99 14.09 1.50 -2.73
C VAL A 99 13.06 1.99 -3.75
N LEU A 100 13.17 3.23 -4.21
CA LEU A 100 12.28 3.76 -5.25
C LEU A 100 12.56 3.08 -6.61
N SER A 101 11.55 2.50 -7.26
CA SER A 101 11.64 1.87 -8.59
C SER A 101 11.11 2.74 -9.73
N ARG A 102 10.33 3.78 -9.41
CA ARG A 102 9.76 4.71 -10.40
C ARG A 102 10.29 6.12 -10.19
N PHE A 103 11.01 6.64 -11.17
CA PHE A 103 11.80 7.88 -11.05
C PHE A 103 11.09 9.15 -11.53
N VAL A 104 9.77 9.07 -11.78
CA VAL A 104 8.98 10.20 -12.29
C VAL A 104 8.81 11.26 -11.20
N GLY A 105 9.02 12.53 -11.55
CA GLY A 105 8.88 13.66 -10.61
C GLY A 105 10.09 13.94 -9.73
N LEU A 106 11.18 13.17 -9.86
CA LEU A 106 12.44 13.44 -9.15
C LEU A 106 13.16 14.68 -9.70
N SER A 107 13.89 15.37 -8.81
CA SER A 107 14.88 16.40 -9.16
C SER A 107 15.97 15.82 -10.08
N ALA A 108 16.70 16.68 -10.81
CA ALA A 108 17.75 16.23 -11.73
C ALA A 108 18.85 15.41 -11.04
N GLU A 109 19.22 15.80 -9.82
CA GLU A 109 20.19 15.09 -8.98
C GLU A 109 19.66 13.71 -8.57
N ASN A 110 18.48 13.65 -7.96
CA ASN A 110 17.88 12.37 -7.55
C ASN A 110 17.60 11.44 -8.73
N ARG A 111 17.30 11.98 -9.92
CA ARG A 111 17.09 11.20 -11.14
C ARG A 111 18.38 10.54 -11.65
N ARG A 112 19.54 11.10 -11.32
CA ARG A 112 20.85 10.49 -11.65
C ARG A 112 21.14 9.29 -10.75
N ASP A 113 20.84 9.42 -9.45
CA ASP A 113 21.22 8.45 -8.44
C ASP A 113 20.20 7.30 -8.29
N ALA A 114 18.90 7.59 -8.36
CA ALA A 114 17.86 6.59 -8.11
C ALA A 114 17.98 5.33 -9.00
N PRO A 115 18.30 5.42 -10.31
CA PRO A 115 18.55 4.24 -11.14
C PRO A 115 19.79 3.45 -10.70
N GLN A 116 20.82 4.11 -10.15
CA GLN A 116 22.03 3.44 -9.67
C GLN A 116 21.73 2.67 -8.38
N ILE A 117 20.94 3.26 -7.48
CA ILE A 117 20.44 2.59 -6.26
C ILE A 117 19.58 1.37 -6.63
N TYR A 118 18.66 1.49 -7.58
CA TYR A 118 17.82 0.37 -7.99
C TYR A 118 18.63 -0.76 -8.64
N ARG A 119 19.63 -0.44 -9.48
CA ARG A 119 20.55 -1.44 -10.01
C ARG A 119 21.40 -2.10 -8.93
N ALA A 120 21.84 -1.35 -7.92
CA ALA A 120 22.56 -1.90 -6.78
C ALA A 120 21.67 -2.89 -6.00
N LEU A 121 20.37 -2.61 -5.89
CA LEU A 121 19.40 -3.54 -5.32
C LEU A 121 19.28 -4.81 -6.17
N GLU A 122 19.10 -4.69 -7.50
CA GLU A 122 19.03 -5.85 -8.40
C GLU A 122 20.29 -6.73 -8.32
N ASN A 123 21.47 -6.12 -8.23
CA ASN A 123 22.72 -6.85 -8.06
C ASN A 123 22.81 -7.57 -6.70
N LEU A 124 22.18 -7.02 -5.66
CA LEU A 124 22.24 -7.56 -4.30
C LEU A 124 21.26 -8.73 -4.08
N VAL A 125 20.01 -8.59 -4.54
CA VAL A 125 18.95 -9.57 -4.27
C VAL A 125 18.49 -10.37 -5.49
N GLY A 126 18.96 -10.02 -6.68
CA GLY A 126 18.47 -10.56 -7.95
C GLY A 126 17.29 -9.74 -8.52
N PRO A 127 17.21 -9.59 -9.85
CA PRO A 127 16.15 -8.80 -10.50
C PRO A 127 14.73 -9.32 -10.21
N GLU A 128 14.57 -10.63 -9.99
CA GLU A 128 13.31 -11.27 -9.65
C GLU A 128 12.82 -10.92 -8.23
N ASN A 129 13.74 -10.64 -7.30
CA ASN A 129 13.40 -10.32 -5.91
C ASN A 129 13.35 -8.81 -5.66
N ALA A 130 14.04 -8.00 -6.48
CA ALA A 130 14.08 -6.54 -6.34
C ALA A 130 12.69 -5.87 -6.16
N PRO A 131 11.62 -6.30 -6.86
CA PRO A 131 10.28 -5.74 -6.64
C PRO A 131 9.80 -5.80 -5.19
N ARG A 132 10.18 -6.83 -4.42
CA ARG A 132 9.79 -7.02 -3.01
C ARG A 132 10.43 -6.01 -2.06
N PHE A 133 11.56 -5.43 -2.47
CA PHE A 133 12.32 -4.44 -1.70
C PHE A 133 12.20 -3.03 -2.30
N SER A 134 11.23 -2.84 -3.20
CA SER A 134 11.05 -1.61 -3.95
C SER A 134 9.67 -0.99 -3.76
N ARG A 135 9.56 0.30 -4.05
CA ARG A 135 8.32 1.07 -4.02
C ARG A 135 8.23 2.01 -5.23
N GLU A 136 7.01 2.30 -5.66
CA GLU A 136 6.78 3.15 -6.83
C GLU A 136 6.59 4.64 -6.50
N ILE A 137 6.32 4.98 -5.24
CA ILE A 137 5.91 6.33 -4.83
C ILE A 137 6.82 6.82 -3.72
N GLY A 138 7.13 8.13 -3.73
CA GLY A 138 7.84 8.81 -2.66
C GLY A 138 9.16 9.45 -3.09
N PRO A 139 9.95 9.97 -2.13
CA PRO A 139 11.28 10.51 -2.40
C PRO A 139 12.24 9.39 -2.81
N MET A 140 13.46 9.73 -3.23
CA MET A 140 14.50 8.73 -3.47
C MET A 140 15.04 8.11 -2.17
N ALA A 141 15.18 8.92 -1.12
CA ALA A 141 15.78 8.49 0.14
C ALA A 141 15.04 7.31 0.78
N VAL A 142 15.77 6.36 1.34
CA VAL A 142 15.27 5.19 2.07
C VAL A 142 15.14 5.56 3.55
N GLY A 143 13.95 5.35 4.12
CA GLY A 143 13.65 5.60 5.54
C GLY A 143 14.21 4.46 6.39
N VAL A 144 15.10 4.75 7.34
CA VAL A 144 15.81 3.72 8.11
C VAL A 144 14.87 2.88 8.98
N ARG A 145 13.82 3.49 9.55
CA ARG A 145 12.92 2.85 10.54
C ARG A 145 12.19 1.62 9.98
N GLY A 146 11.72 1.68 8.74
CA GLY A 146 11.06 0.56 8.07
C GLY A 146 11.94 -0.18 7.07
N ALA A 147 13.23 0.13 6.98
CA ALA A 147 14.07 -0.42 5.94
C ALA A 147 14.57 -1.82 6.25
N THR A 148 14.76 -2.59 5.18
CA THR A 148 15.50 -3.85 5.22
C THR A 148 16.99 -3.58 5.07
N ARG A 149 17.80 -4.55 5.49
CA ARG A 149 19.26 -4.54 5.32
C ARG A 149 19.63 -4.30 3.86
N GLU A 150 18.94 -4.98 2.95
CA GLU A 150 19.16 -4.93 1.52
C GLU A 150 18.84 -3.56 0.93
N ALA A 151 17.76 -2.91 1.39
CA ALA A 151 17.38 -1.57 0.92
C ALA A 151 18.39 -0.50 1.34
N ILE A 152 18.89 -0.55 2.58
CA ILE A 152 19.93 0.38 3.07
C ILE A 152 21.24 0.15 2.32
N ALA A 153 21.68 -1.11 2.20
CA ALA A 153 22.91 -1.46 1.50
C ALA A 153 22.86 -1.02 0.03
N ALA A 154 21.75 -1.28 -0.67
CA ALA A 154 21.55 -0.83 -2.05
C ALA A 154 21.58 0.70 -2.18
N ALA A 155 20.96 1.44 -1.26
CA ALA A 155 20.99 2.91 -1.23
C ALA A 155 22.42 3.44 -1.12
N LEU A 156 23.23 2.83 -0.25
CA LEU A 156 24.63 3.21 -0.05
C LEU A 156 25.49 2.85 -1.26
N SER A 157 25.42 1.61 -1.74
CA SER A 157 26.17 1.14 -2.91
C SER A 157 25.82 1.86 -4.21
N GLY A 158 24.59 2.37 -4.32
CA GLY A 158 24.15 3.11 -5.50
C GLY A 158 24.83 4.45 -5.68
N VAL A 159 25.30 5.09 -4.59
CA VAL A 159 25.91 6.44 -4.65
C VAL A 159 27.36 6.48 -4.19
N ILE A 160 27.83 5.46 -3.49
CA ILE A 160 29.21 5.36 -3.04
C ILE A 160 29.88 4.18 -3.75
N PRO A 161 30.93 4.43 -4.56
CA PRO A 161 31.64 3.37 -5.27
C PRO A 161 32.41 2.44 -4.31
N ALA A 162 32.39 1.14 -4.60
CA ALA A 162 33.32 0.18 -4.00
C ALA A 162 34.78 0.47 -4.43
N PRO A 163 35.80 0.10 -3.65
CA PRO A 163 35.78 -0.68 -2.40
C PRO A 163 35.81 0.17 -1.13
N SER A 164 35.31 1.41 -1.17
CA SER A 164 35.50 2.38 -0.07
C SER A 164 34.99 1.91 1.30
N PHE A 165 34.02 1.00 1.35
CA PHE A 165 33.42 0.46 2.58
C PHE A 165 32.61 -0.82 2.26
N ASP A 166 32.20 -1.55 3.31
CA ASP A 166 31.25 -2.66 3.20
C ASP A 166 29.81 -2.16 3.46
N PRO A 167 28.95 -2.08 2.42
CA PRO A 167 27.59 -1.54 2.55
C PRO A 167 26.67 -2.39 3.43
N LEU A 168 26.89 -3.70 3.49
CA LEU A 168 26.08 -4.59 4.32
C LEU A 168 26.43 -4.42 5.80
N ALA A 169 27.72 -4.31 6.12
CA ALA A 169 28.16 -4.04 7.49
C ALA A 169 27.69 -2.66 8.01
N VAL A 170 27.63 -1.64 7.14
CA VAL A 170 27.04 -0.34 7.50
C VAL A 170 25.54 -0.48 7.73
N ALA A 171 24.82 -1.17 6.83
CA ALA A 171 23.37 -1.38 6.97
C ALA A 171 23.01 -2.11 8.28
N ASP A 172 23.74 -3.18 8.61
CA ASP A 172 23.54 -3.94 9.85
C ASP A 172 23.75 -3.06 11.09
N ALA A 173 24.78 -2.21 11.08
CA ALA A 173 25.06 -1.30 12.19
C ALA A 173 23.99 -0.21 12.35
N ILE A 174 23.48 0.33 11.24
CA ILE A 174 22.40 1.33 11.25
C ILE A 174 21.10 0.70 11.78
N LEU A 175 20.77 -0.52 11.36
CA LEU A 175 19.59 -1.24 11.83
C LEU A 175 19.69 -1.62 13.30
N ALA A 176 20.88 -2.01 13.77
CA ALA A 176 21.12 -2.27 15.19
C ALA A 176 20.87 -1.01 16.04
N GLU A 177 21.38 0.16 15.62
CA GLU A 177 21.12 1.44 16.30
C GLU A 177 19.63 1.81 16.27
N ALA A 178 18.94 1.55 15.15
CA ALA A 178 17.51 1.82 15.01
C ALA A 178 16.62 0.87 15.84
N ALA A 179 17.11 -0.31 16.21
CA ALA A 179 16.36 -1.25 17.05
C ALA A 179 16.15 -0.74 18.49
N ASP A 180 17.06 0.12 18.97
CA ASP A 180 17.02 0.67 20.33
C ASP A 180 16.10 1.91 20.47
N GLY A 181 15.46 2.35 19.37
CA GLY A 181 14.46 3.42 19.40
C GLY A 181 14.54 4.38 18.20
N SER A 182 14.37 5.68 18.46
CA SER A 182 14.44 6.68 17.40
C SER A 182 15.89 6.93 16.96
N ILE A 183 16.21 6.66 15.70
CA ILE A 183 17.51 6.99 15.10
C ILE A 183 17.48 8.42 14.53
N SER A 184 18.49 9.24 14.83
CA SER A 184 18.65 10.57 14.23
C SER A 184 19.57 10.56 13.01
N SER A 185 19.53 11.60 12.18
CA SER A 185 20.50 11.78 11.08
C SER A 185 21.96 11.86 11.58
N GLY A 186 22.16 12.36 12.80
CA GLY A 186 23.47 12.40 13.44
C GLY A 186 24.00 10.99 13.74
N ASP A 187 23.11 10.10 14.20
CA ASP A 187 23.44 8.71 14.49
C ASP A 187 23.75 7.94 13.19
N ILE A 188 22.95 8.11 12.14
CA ILE A 188 23.23 7.54 10.81
C ILE A 188 24.62 7.95 10.32
N THR A 189 24.96 9.24 10.43
CA THR A 189 26.26 9.77 9.99
C THR A 189 27.42 9.23 10.83
N ARG A 190 27.24 9.16 12.16
CA ARG A 190 28.23 8.62 13.09
C ARG A 190 28.49 7.15 12.77
N THR A 191 27.45 6.33 12.71
CA THR A 191 27.54 4.90 12.41
C THR A 191 28.19 4.63 11.05
N ALA A 192 27.84 5.39 10.02
CA ALA A 192 28.47 5.27 8.70
C ALA A 192 29.97 5.58 8.75
N ARG A 193 30.37 6.66 9.45
CA ARG A 193 31.78 7.03 9.63
C ARG A 193 32.56 5.95 10.38
N ASP A 194 32.00 5.44 11.49
CA ASP A 194 32.64 4.43 12.33
C ASP A 194 32.84 3.10 11.59
N ARG A 195 32.02 2.85 10.55
CA ARG A 195 32.10 1.70 9.65
C ARG A 195 32.93 1.98 8.38
N GLY A 196 33.69 3.07 8.36
CA GLY A 196 34.69 3.35 7.33
C GLY A 196 34.19 4.13 6.13
N VAL A 197 32.97 4.69 6.14
CA VAL A 197 32.54 5.60 5.07
C VAL A 197 33.39 6.88 5.10
N PRO A 198 34.09 7.23 3.99
CA PRO A 198 34.91 8.44 3.88
C PRO A 198 34.14 9.72 4.23
N GLN A 199 34.82 10.68 4.87
CA GLN A 199 34.20 11.91 5.36
C GLN A 199 33.53 12.71 4.24
N GLU A 200 34.16 12.77 3.07
CA GLU A 200 33.67 13.43 1.87
C GLU A 200 32.40 12.78 1.28
N GLN A 201 32.09 11.54 1.66
CA GLN A 201 30.91 10.79 1.20
C GLN A 201 29.75 10.79 2.21
N LEU A 202 29.94 11.28 3.44
CA LEU A 202 28.88 11.34 4.46
C LEU A 202 27.68 12.22 4.05
N ALA A 203 27.92 13.20 3.17
CA ALA A 203 26.83 13.99 2.58
C ALA A 203 25.92 13.14 1.68
N LEU A 204 26.49 12.15 0.97
CA LEU A 204 25.74 11.22 0.13
C LEU A 204 24.90 10.28 0.98
N VAL A 205 25.44 9.80 2.11
CA VAL A 205 24.70 8.96 3.08
C VAL A 205 23.43 9.67 3.54
N ASN A 206 23.53 10.93 3.99
CA ASN A 206 22.37 11.71 4.44
C ASN A 206 21.40 12.08 3.31
N ARG A 207 21.84 12.00 2.04
CA ARG A 207 20.98 12.22 0.88
C ARG A 207 20.15 10.99 0.54
N VAL A 208 20.72 9.79 0.69
CA VAL A 208 20.06 8.53 0.31
C VAL A 208 19.39 7.81 1.48
N LEU A 209 19.76 8.11 2.72
CA LEU A 209 19.12 7.60 3.93
C LEU A 209 18.40 8.73 4.68
N SER A 210 17.23 8.43 5.23
CA SER A 210 16.46 9.37 6.04
C SER A 210 16.11 8.75 7.38
N ALA A 211 16.35 9.50 8.46
CA ALA A 211 15.81 9.21 9.79
C ALA A 211 14.30 9.49 9.86
N ASN A 212 13.81 10.43 9.04
CA ASN A 212 12.42 10.87 9.06
C ASN A 212 11.63 10.25 7.91
N THR A 213 10.51 9.63 8.23
CA THR A 213 9.60 9.01 7.26
C THR A 213 8.63 10.06 6.73
N THR A 214 8.68 10.31 5.42
CA THR A 214 7.74 11.22 4.74
C THR A 214 6.66 10.50 3.97
N VAL A 215 6.78 9.18 3.84
CA VAL A 215 5.83 8.31 3.13
C VAL A 215 5.37 7.23 4.07
N TRP A 216 4.07 7.15 4.26
CA TRP A 216 3.42 6.17 5.12
C TRP A 216 2.63 5.22 4.24
N ARG A 217 2.86 3.91 4.39
CA ARG A 217 2.02 2.88 3.78
C ARG A 217 0.75 2.77 4.60
N LEU A 218 -0.38 2.93 3.93
CA LEU A 218 -1.71 2.82 4.49
C LEU A 218 -2.30 1.46 4.13
N ARG A 219 -2.90 0.79 5.10
CA ARG A 219 -3.73 -0.40 4.86
C ARG A 219 -5.04 -0.26 5.61
N VAL A 220 -6.14 -0.46 4.91
CA VAL A 220 -7.49 -0.43 5.48
C VAL A 220 -8.12 -1.80 5.28
N GLU A 221 -8.44 -2.46 6.38
CA GLU A 221 -9.07 -3.77 6.39
C GLU A 221 -10.53 -3.64 6.79
N LEU A 222 -11.43 -4.10 5.93
CA LEU A 222 -12.86 -4.08 6.18
C LEU A 222 -13.33 -5.44 6.67
N TYR A 223 -13.95 -5.46 7.83
CA TYR A 223 -14.47 -6.67 8.46
C TYR A 223 -15.99 -6.68 8.43
N SER A 224 -16.58 -7.84 8.13
CA SER A 224 -18.02 -8.06 8.21
C SER A 224 -18.54 -7.75 9.61
N PRO A 225 -19.83 -7.35 9.76
CA PRO A 225 -20.45 -7.19 11.06
C PRO A 225 -20.24 -8.43 11.93
N SER A 226 -19.81 -8.24 13.18
CA SER A 226 -19.75 -9.35 14.13
C SER A 226 -21.18 -9.76 14.48
N THR A 227 -21.44 -11.06 14.47
CA THR A 227 -22.70 -11.64 14.98
C THR A 227 -22.38 -12.48 16.21
N PRO A 228 -23.34 -12.74 17.11
CA PRO A 228 -23.11 -13.63 18.25
C PRO A 228 -22.60 -15.03 17.86
N VAL A 229 -22.82 -15.43 16.60
CA VAL A 229 -22.56 -16.78 16.09
C VAL A 229 -21.32 -16.85 15.19
N SER A 230 -20.82 -15.72 14.67
CA SER A 230 -19.67 -15.70 13.76
C SER A 230 -18.70 -14.59 14.10
N ALA A 231 -17.42 -14.96 14.17
CA ALA A 231 -16.31 -14.02 14.20
C ALA A 231 -16.34 -13.10 12.97
N PRO A 232 -15.90 -11.84 13.10
CA PRO A 232 -15.76 -10.92 11.97
C PRO A 232 -14.80 -11.51 10.93
N ARG A 233 -15.22 -11.49 9.66
CA ARG A 233 -14.40 -11.96 8.54
C ARG A 233 -13.91 -10.77 7.74
N LEU A 234 -12.64 -10.80 7.33
CA LEU A 234 -12.09 -9.82 6.41
C LEU A 234 -12.84 -9.93 5.07
N THR A 235 -13.55 -8.89 4.67
CA THR A 235 -14.32 -8.85 3.43
C THR A 235 -13.53 -8.21 2.31
N ASN A 236 -12.81 -7.12 2.60
CA ASN A 236 -12.00 -6.38 1.66
C ASN A 236 -10.78 -5.79 2.36
N ALA A 237 -9.71 -5.57 1.59
CA ALA A 237 -8.57 -4.78 2.04
C ALA A 237 -8.20 -3.76 0.96
N TYR A 238 -7.80 -2.58 1.41
CA TYR A 238 -7.29 -1.50 0.57
C TYR A 238 -5.90 -1.12 1.04
N GLU A 239 -5.01 -0.81 0.11
CA GLU A 239 -3.67 -0.34 0.40
C GLU A 239 -3.36 0.94 -0.35
N GLY A 240 -2.53 1.77 0.24
CA GLY A 240 -2.19 3.07 -0.31
C GLY A 240 -0.94 3.67 0.29
N TYR A 241 -0.66 4.90 -0.12
CA TYR A 241 0.44 5.69 0.40
C TYR A 241 -0.06 7.08 0.77
N ALA A 242 0.30 7.54 1.96
CA ALA A 242 0.12 8.91 2.39
C ALA A 242 1.49 9.59 2.46
N MET A 243 1.61 10.79 1.89
CA MET A 243 2.83 11.58 1.94
C MET A 243 2.64 12.78 2.87
N SER A 244 3.64 13.03 3.71
CA SER A 244 3.73 14.25 4.52
C SER A 244 4.53 15.30 3.77
N GLY A 245 3.97 16.49 3.60
CA GLY A 245 4.68 17.66 3.08
C GLY A 245 4.58 18.82 4.06
N ARG A 246 5.66 19.58 4.24
CA ARG A 246 5.58 20.85 4.96
C ARG A 246 5.00 21.92 4.05
N VAL A 247 3.98 22.62 4.54
CA VAL A 247 3.40 23.77 3.83
C VAL A 247 4.35 24.96 4.02
N ALA A 248 4.88 25.47 2.92
CA ALA A 248 5.77 26.63 2.93
C ALA A 248 5.15 27.81 3.68
N GLY A 249 5.92 28.42 4.59
CA GLY A 249 5.52 29.60 5.37
C GLY A 249 4.75 29.32 6.67
N THR A 250 4.13 28.15 6.85
CA THR A 250 3.38 27.85 8.08
C THR A 250 4.10 26.88 9.01
N GLY A 251 5.04 26.08 8.48
CA GLY A 251 5.67 24.98 9.22
C GLY A 251 4.72 23.80 9.48
N THR A 252 3.46 23.90 9.07
CA THR A 252 2.45 22.85 9.28
C THR A 252 2.73 21.67 8.37
N THR A 253 2.70 20.47 8.94
CA THR A 253 2.76 19.23 8.17
C THR A 253 1.38 18.91 7.60
N ARG A 254 1.29 18.70 6.30
CA ARG A 254 0.07 18.26 5.61
C ARG A 254 0.28 16.87 5.06
N TYR A 255 -0.68 15.99 5.37
CA TYR A 255 -0.73 14.65 4.84
C TYR A 255 -1.69 14.58 3.64
N GLN A 256 -1.27 13.90 2.58
CA GLN A 256 -2.08 13.66 1.39
C GLN A 256 -1.97 12.20 0.97
N ILE A 257 -3.12 11.56 0.73
CA ILE A 257 -3.17 10.23 0.12
C ILE A 257 -2.83 10.39 -1.36
N VAL A 258 -1.82 9.66 -1.82
CA VAL A 258 -1.29 9.74 -3.20
C VAL A 258 -1.77 8.56 -4.05
N GLN A 259 -1.96 7.41 -3.41
CA GLN A 259 -2.49 6.22 -4.04
C GLN A 259 -3.32 5.48 -3.01
N PHE A 260 -4.45 4.93 -3.47
CA PHE A 260 -5.29 4.03 -2.70
C PHE A 260 -5.85 3.02 -3.69
N ARG A 261 -5.75 1.72 -3.42
CA ARG A 261 -6.18 0.63 -4.32
C ARG A 261 -6.67 -0.55 -3.51
N ALA A 262 -7.53 -1.37 -4.11
CA ALA A 262 -7.91 -2.64 -3.50
C ALA A 262 -6.74 -3.62 -3.55
N VAL A 263 -6.66 -4.49 -2.55
CA VAL A 263 -5.75 -5.64 -2.54
C VAL A 263 -6.51 -6.82 -3.15
N GLU A 264 -6.07 -7.29 -4.32
CA GLU A 264 -6.77 -8.36 -5.07
C GLU A 264 -6.73 -9.72 -4.33
N ASP A 265 -5.72 -9.93 -3.48
CA ASP A 265 -5.50 -11.16 -2.70
C ASP A 265 -5.57 -10.91 -1.19
N ALA A 266 -6.71 -10.44 -0.68
CA ALA A 266 -6.93 -10.49 0.76
C ALA A 266 -6.98 -11.98 1.19
N PRO A 267 -6.11 -12.45 2.10
CA PRO A 267 -6.05 -13.85 2.51
C PRO A 267 -7.33 -14.23 3.26
N GLY A 268 -8.33 -14.70 2.53
CA GLY A 268 -9.66 -14.99 3.07
C GLY A 268 -10.59 -15.76 2.13
N ARG A 269 -10.06 -16.36 1.06
CA ARG A 269 -10.80 -17.35 0.23
C ARG A 269 -10.22 -18.73 0.43
#